data_AF-A0A3D5NMU1-F1
#
_entry.id   AF-A0A3D5NMU1-F1
#
_cell.length_a   1.000
_cell.length_b   1.000
_cell.length_c   1.000
_cell.angle_alpha   90.00
_cell.angle_beta   90.00
_cell.angle_gamma   90.00
#
_symmetry.space_group_name_H-M   'P 1'
#
loop_
_entity.id
_entity.type
_entity.pdbx_description
1 polymer ?
#
loop_
_entity_poly.entity_id
_entity_poly.type
_entity_poly.pdbx_seq_one_letter_code
_entity_poly.pdbx_strand_id
1 'polypeptide(L)'
;ETNPIRLYPYGSMASHVIGYLNPIPAGSQSRYLERGYDISKDYIGVSGIEAAYEDRLKGSKGVRTVEVDKNGRTVSELFELETYPGNTVQLTLDLDLQNAAE
;
A
#
# COMPACT_ATOMS: atom_id res chain seq x y z
N GLU A 1 7.70 -9.56 -10.56
CA GLU A 1 7.12 -8.50 -9.70
C GLU A 1 5.84 -9.03 -9.07
N THR A 2 5.62 -8.75 -7.79
CA THR A 2 4.39 -9.11 -7.08
C THR A 2 3.51 -7.87 -6.97
N ASN A 3 2.26 -7.94 -7.45
CA ASN A 3 1.30 -6.86 -7.29
C ASN A 3 0.28 -7.27 -6.20
N PRO A 4 0.48 -6.85 -4.93
CA PRO A 4 -0.38 -7.28 -3.83
C PRO A 4 -1.78 -6.69 -3.98
N ILE A 5 -2.80 -7.53 -3.89
CA ILE A 5 -4.21 -7.13 -3.93
C ILE A 5 -4.75 -7.10 -2.49
N ARG A 6 -5.38 -6.00 -2.11
CA ARG A 6 -6.04 -5.88 -0.80
C ARG A 6 -7.34 -6.67 -0.79
N LEU A 7 -7.53 -7.51 0.23
CA LEU A 7 -8.73 -8.32 0.42
C LEU A 7 -9.50 -7.85 1.66
N TYR A 8 -10.80 -7.62 1.51
CA TYR A 8 -11.73 -7.32 2.61
C TYR A 8 -12.65 -8.53 2.83
N PRO A 9 -12.31 -9.44 3.76
CA PRO A 9 -12.99 -10.74 3.89
C PRO A 9 -14.46 -10.62 4.32
N TYR A 10 -14.83 -9.53 4.98
CA TYR A 10 -16.20 -9.27 5.47
C TYR A 10 -17.01 -8.34 4.55
N GLY A 11 -16.50 -8.04 3.35
CA GLY A 11 -17.22 -7.26 2.34
C GLY A 11 -17.63 -5.87 2.84
N SER A 12 -18.94 -5.62 2.91
CA SER A 12 -19.52 -4.34 3.31
C SER A 12 -19.53 -4.09 4.82
N MET A 13 -19.34 -5.13 5.64
CA MET A 13 -19.34 -5.02 7.10
C MET A 13 -18.23 -4.10 7.57
N ALA A 14 -18.56 -3.11 8.40
CA ALA A 14 -17.64 -2.09 8.88
C ALA A 14 -16.96 -1.28 7.77
N SER A 15 -17.45 -1.30 6.52
CA SER A 15 -16.78 -0.68 5.36
C SER A 15 -16.46 0.79 5.55
N HIS A 16 -17.31 1.55 6.24
CA HIS A 16 -17.06 2.97 6.56
C HIS A 16 -15.91 3.15 7.56
N VAL A 17 -15.76 2.23 8.51
CA VAL A 17 -14.71 2.27 9.54
C VAL A 17 -13.39 1.78 8.94
N ILE A 18 -13.41 0.65 8.25
CA ILE A 18 -12.21 0.06 7.63
C ILE A 18 -11.71 0.93 6.48
N GLY A 19 -12.62 1.38 5.61
CA GLY A 19 -12.30 2.10 4.40
C GLY A 19 -11.81 1.19 3.28
N TYR A 20 -11.16 1.80 2.29
CA TYR A 20 -10.66 1.08 1.12
C TYR A 20 -9.48 1.81 0.47
N LEU A 21 -8.79 1.09 -0.42
CA LEU A 21 -7.69 1.59 -1.24
C LEU A 21 -8.18 2.00 -2.63
N ASN A 22 -7.61 3.06 -3.20
CA ASN A 22 -7.73 3.42 -4.62
C ASN A 22 -6.39 3.85 -5.21
N PRO A 23 -6.26 3.91 -6.54
CA PRO A 23 -5.17 4.62 -7.19
C PRO A 23 -5.09 6.07 -6.70
N ILE A 24 -3.89 6.63 -6.71
CA ILE A 24 -3.65 7.99 -6.22
C ILE A 24 -4.49 9.00 -7.02
N PRO A 25 -5.41 9.75 -6.38
CA PRO A 25 -6.25 10.72 -7.06
C PRO A 25 -5.42 11.83 -7.71
N ALA A 26 -5.82 12.24 -8.92
CA ALA A 26 -5.11 13.24 -9.72
C ALA A 26 -4.79 14.53 -8.95
N GLY A 27 -5.75 15.02 -8.16
CA GLY A 27 -5.57 16.25 -7.36
C GLY A 27 -4.58 16.13 -6.18
N SER A 28 -4.09 14.93 -5.87
CA SER A 28 -3.17 14.68 -4.74
C SER A 28 -1.81 14.13 -5.16
N GLN A 29 -1.58 13.96 -6.46
CA GLN A 29 -0.40 13.32 -7.04
C GLN A 29 0.92 13.93 -6.55
N SER A 30 1.05 15.27 -6.58
CA SER A 30 2.29 15.96 -6.17
C SER A 30 2.65 15.65 -4.71
N ARG A 31 1.67 15.67 -3.80
CA ARG A 31 1.87 15.35 -2.37
C ARG A 31 2.39 13.92 -2.17
N TYR A 32 1.89 12.97 -2.96
CA TYR A 32 2.29 11.57 -2.84
C TYR A 32 3.63 11.29 -3.52
N LEU A 33 3.97 11.99 -4.61
CA LEU A 33 5.31 11.95 -5.20
C LEU A 33 6.37 12.40 -4.19
N GLU A 34 6.14 13.51 -3.49
CA GLU A 34 7.05 14.02 -2.46
C GLU A 34 7.24 13.01 -1.30
N ARG A 35 6.25 12.14 -1.08
CA ARG A 35 6.29 11.04 -0.09
C ARG A 35 6.84 9.72 -0.66
N GLY A 36 7.41 9.74 -1.87
CA GLY A 36 8.03 8.58 -2.51
C GLY A 36 7.04 7.51 -2.98
N TYR A 37 5.82 7.90 -3.37
CA TYR A 37 4.88 6.99 -4.03
C TYR A 37 5.07 7.01 -5.55
N ASP A 38 4.81 5.87 -6.17
CA ASP A 38 4.69 5.74 -7.62
C ASP A 38 3.22 5.92 -8.01
N ILE A 39 2.86 7.10 -8.54
CA ILE A 39 1.48 7.43 -8.95
C ILE A 39 0.90 6.40 -9.94
N SER A 40 1.73 5.78 -10.77
CA SER A 40 1.26 4.88 -11.82
C SER A 40 0.92 3.48 -11.31
N LYS A 41 1.40 3.12 -10.12
CA LYS A 41 1.29 1.76 -9.57
C LYS A 41 0.68 1.69 -8.17
N ASP A 42 0.91 2.72 -7.36
CA ASP A 42 0.55 2.69 -5.95
C ASP A 42 -0.91 3.00 -5.71
N TYR A 43 -1.43 2.32 -4.69
CA TYR A 43 -2.75 2.55 -4.13
C TYR A 43 -2.58 3.16 -2.74
N ILE A 44 -3.52 4.01 -2.37
CA ILE A 44 -3.56 4.68 -1.07
C ILE A 44 -4.91 4.44 -0.40
N GLY A 45 -4.92 4.42 0.93
CA GLY A 45 -6.15 4.51 1.72
C GLY A 45 -6.87 5.81 1.46
N VAL A 46 -8.12 5.73 1.03
CA VAL A 46 -8.98 6.91 0.76
C VAL A 46 -9.85 7.26 1.95
N SER A 47 -10.21 6.27 2.76
CA SER A 47 -11.10 6.46 3.91
C SER A 47 -10.78 5.50 5.06
N GLY A 48 -11.44 5.71 6.19
CA GLY A 48 -11.38 4.80 7.34
C GLY A 48 -9.96 4.59 7.90
N ILE A 49 -9.73 3.39 8.41
CA ILE A 49 -8.44 2.93 8.93
C ILE A 49 -7.36 2.92 7.85
N GLU A 50 -7.69 2.53 6.60
CA GLU A 50 -6.72 2.54 5.51
C GLU A 50 -6.08 3.93 5.34
N ALA A 51 -6.89 4.99 5.28
CA ALA A 51 -6.38 6.37 5.15
C ALA A 51 -5.71 6.86 6.44
N ALA A 52 -6.31 6.58 7.60
CA ALA A 52 -5.82 7.09 8.89
C ALA A 52 -4.46 6.48 9.29
N TYR A 53 -4.19 5.24 8.86
CA TYR A 53 -2.97 4.51 9.19
C TYR A 53 -2.08 4.21 7.98
N GLU A 54 -2.28 4.89 6.86
CA GLU A 54 -1.50 4.75 5.62
C GLU A 54 0.02 4.69 5.89
N ASP A 55 0.56 5.61 6.71
CA ASP A 55 1.99 5.65 7.02
C ASP A 55 2.50 4.39 7.74
N ARG A 56 1.64 3.71 8.50
CA ARG A 56 1.98 2.45 9.15
C ARG A 56 1.76 1.27 8.21
N LEU A 57 0.75 1.33 7.33
CA LEU A 57 0.30 0.23 6.47
C LEU A 57 1.07 0.11 5.15
N LYS A 58 1.59 1.20 4.59
CA LYS A 58 2.26 1.22 3.27
C LYS A 58 3.53 0.38 3.23
N GLY A 59 4.27 0.31 4.34
CA GLY A 59 5.62 -0.24 4.37
C GLY A 59 6.61 0.60 3.55
N SER A 60 7.78 0.05 3.24
CA SER A 60 8.80 0.71 2.43
C SER A 60 9.21 -0.15 1.24
N LYS A 61 9.27 0.50 0.07
CA LYS A 61 9.77 -0.12 -1.14
C LYS A 61 11.28 -0.18 -1.10
N GLY A 62 11.81 -1.34 -1.44
CA GLY A 62 13.21 -1.52 -1.77
C GLY A 62 13.50 -1.00 -3.17
N VAL A 63 14.78 -0.86 -3.48
CA VAL A 63 15.28 -0.39 -4.77
C VAL A 63 16.43 -1.29 -5.16
N ARG A 64 16.42 -1.77 -6.41
CA ARG A 64 17.49 -2.59 -6.96
C ARG A 64 18.09 -1.91 -8.17
N THR A 65 19.38 -1.62 -8.11
CA THR A 65 20.13 -1.03 -9.23
C THR A 65 20.94 -2.13 -9.91
N VAL A 66 20.61 -2.41 -11.16
CA VAL A 66 21.30 -3.40 -11.99
C VAL A 66 22.03 -2.72 -13.14
N GLU A 67 23.28 -3.11 -13.36
CA GLU A 67 24.03 -2.76 -14.56
C GLU A 67 23.61 -3.70 -15.69
N VAL A 68 23.27 -3.12 -16.85
CA VAL A 68 22.85 -3.86 -18.04
C VAL A 68 23.82 -3.65 -19.18
N ASP A 69 24.09 -4.71 -19.96
CA ASP A 69 24.88 -4.60 -21.18
C ASP A 69 24.08 -3.95 -22.32
N LYS A 70 24.74 -3.71 -23.45
CA LYS A 70 24.10 -3.18 -24.68
C LYS A 70 22.98 -4.06 -25.24
N ASN A 71 22.85 -5.30 -24.78
CA ASN A 71 21.82 -6.26 -25.15
C ASN A 71 20.71 -6.37 -24.09
N GLY A 72 20.76 -5.56 -23.02
CA GLY A 72 19.80 -5.53 -21.93
C GLY A 72 19.95 -6.66 -20.91
N ARG A 73 21.05 -7.42 -20.95
CA ARG A 73 21.32 -8.49 -19.99
C ARG A 73 21.94 -7.89 -18.74
N THR A 74 21.46 -8.31 -17.57
CA THR A 74 22.03 -7.93 -16.28
C THR A 74 23.44 -8.47 -16.15
N VAL A 75 24.41 -7.57 -16.01
CA VAL A 75 25.84 -7.89 -15.88
C VAL A 75 26.24 -7.93 -14.42
N SER A 76 25.72 -7.02 -13.61
CA SER A 76 26.03 -6.92 -12.19
C SER A 76 24.92 -6.19 -11.43
N GLU A 77 24.82 -6.46 -10.14
CA GLU A 77 23.98 -5.71 -9.21
C GLU A 77 24.85 -4.73 -8.44
N LEU A 78 24.55 -3.44 -8.59
CA LEU A 78 25.35 -2.37 -8.00
C LEU A 78 24.91 -2.07 -6.57
N PHE A 79 23.62 -2.16 -6.29
CA PHE A 79 23.05 -1.76 -5.02
C PHE A 79 21.64 -2.33 -4.82
N GLU A 80 21.32 -2.73 -3.59
CA GLU A 80 20.00 -3.16 -3.16
C GLU A 80 19.61 -2.46 -1.86
N LEU A 81 18.42 -1.87 -1.85
CA LEU A 81 17.71 -1.47 -0.63
C LEU A 81 16.64 -2.50 -0.34
N GLU A 82 16.61 -3.00 0.89
CA GLU A 82 15.60 -3.96 1.34
C GLU A 82 14.18 -3.37 1.33
N THR A 83 13.21 -4.21 0.99
CA THR A 83 11.79 -3.92 1.17
C THR A 83 11.39 -4.26 2.61
N TYR A 84 10.55 -3.44 3.22
CA TYR A 84 9.93 -3.79 4.50
C TYR A 84 8.40 -3.78 4.36
N PRO A 85 7.72 -4.85 4.79
CA PRO A 85 6.27 -4.88 4.76
C PRO A 85 5.68 -3.81 5.69
N GLY A 86 4.46 -3.37 5.38
CA GLY A 86 3.70 -2.52 6.29
C GLY A 86 3.44 -3.19 7.63
N ASN A 87 3.19 -2.37 8.64
CA ASN A 87 2.80 -2.85 9.95
C ASN A 87 1.38 -3.41 9.94
N THR A 88 1.11 -4.32 10.88
CA THR A 88 -0.27 -4.78 11.14
C THR A 88 -0.95 -3.82 12.11
N VAL A 89 -2.18 -3.41 11.77
CA VAL A 89 -3.05 -2.62 12.66
C VAL A 89 -4.07 -3.55 13.28
N GLN A 90 -4.06 -3.67 14.60
CA GLN A 90 -5.07 -4.39 15.36
C GLN A 90 -6.10 -3.40 15.89
N LEU A 91 -7.38 -3.65 15.58
CA LEU A 91 -8.49 -2.80 16.02
C LEU A 91 -9.08 -3.34 17.32
N THR A 92 -9.69 -2.44 18.08
CA THR A 92 -10.55 -2.79 19.21
C THR A 92 -11.98 -3.11 18.78
N LEU A 93 -12.26 -3.11 17.47
CA LEU A 93 -13.57 -3.41 16.90
C LEU A 93 -13.87 -4.89 17.08
N ASP A 94 -14.96 -5.20 17.77
CA ASP A 94 -15.47 -6.55 17.89
C ASP A 94 -16.38 -6.84 16.68
N LEU A 95 -16.07 -7.92 15.97
CA LEU A 95 -16.76 -8.28 14.74
C LEU A 95 -18.21 -8.72 14.98
N ASP A 96 -18.46 -9.48 16.04
CA ASP A 96 -19.78 -9.99 16.37
C ASP A 96 -20.68 -8.85 16.84
N LEU A 97 -20.14 -7.94 17.64
CA LEU A 97 -20.83 -6.72 18.07
C LEU A 97 -21.15 -5.80 16.89
N GLN A 98 -20.20 -5.61 15.98
CA GLN A 98 -20.42 -4.79 14.78
C GLN A 98 -21.50 -5.39 13.89
N ASN A 99 -21.47 -6.70 13.66
CA ASN A 99 -22.47 -7.41 12.87
C ASN A 99 -23.88 -7.34 13.50
N ALA A 100 -23.98 -7.26 14.83
CA ALA A 100 -25.27 -7.10 15.51
C ALA A 100 -25.85 -5.68 15.43
N ALA A 101 -25.03 -4.67 15.12
CA ALA A 101 -25.40 -3.26 15.15
C ALA A 101 -25.70 -2.64 13.77
N GLU A 102 -25.22 -3.24 12.67
CA GLU A 102 -25.50 -2.82 11.29
C GLU A 102 -26.86 -3.30 10.78
#